data_AF-A0A223AQW0-F1
#
_entry.id   AF-A0A223AQW0-F1
#
_cell.length_a   1.000
_cell.length_b   1.000
_cell.length_c   1.000
_cell.angle_alpha   90.00
_cell.angle_beta   90.00
_cell.angle_gamma   90.00
#
_symmetry.space_group_name_H-M   'P 1'
#
loop_
_entity.id
_entity.type
_entity.pdbx_description
1 polymer ?
#
loop_
_entity_poly.entity_id
_entity_poly.type
_entity_poly.pdbx_seq_one_letter_code
_entity_poly.pdbx_strand_id
1 'polypeptide(L)' 'MEKNKIGSILIAVVIIGIMVGSVLLYFIGFAIIPGIPLGIRIVVALICAGIIYGVLHILVERIREIQKGEDDDLSNY' A
#
# COMPACT_ATOMS: atom_id res chain seq x y z
N MET A 1 12.58 17.36 -11.53
CA MET A 1 11.27 16.86 -11.07
C MET A 1 10.48 18.08 -10.61
N GLU A 2 9.38 18.42 -11.28
CA GLU A 2 8.57 19.58 -10.87
C GLU A 2 8.05 19.40 -9.44
N LYS A 3 7.98 20.48 -8.66
CA LYS A 3 7.49 20.49 -7.27
C LYS A 3 6.11 19.81 -7.13
N ASN A 4 5.30 19.86 -8.18
CA ASN A 4 3.94 19.34 -8.23
C ASN A 4 3.93 17.80 -8.25
N LYS A 5 4.88 17.16 -8.96
CA LYS A 5 4.99 15.69 -9.05
C LYS A 5 5.46 15.08 -7.71
N ILE A 6 6.29 15.80 -6.95
CA ILE A 6 6.71 15.42 -5.58
C ILE A 6 5.51 15.41 -4.63
N GLY A 7 4.64 16.42 -4.73
CA GLY A 7 3.43 16.51 -3.90
C GLY A 7 2.49 15.32 -4.08
N SER A 8 2.21 14.94 -5.33
CA SER A 8 1.33 13.80 -5.66
C SER A 8 1.89 12.47 -5.14
N ILE A 9 3.20 12.23 -5.27
CA ILE A 9 3.85 11.02 -4.74
C ILE A 9 3.76 10.99 -3.21
N LEU A 10 4.02 12.12 -2.54
CA LEU A 10 3.93 12.19 -1.07
C LEU A 10 2.52 11.86 -0.57
N ILE A 11 1.48 12.39 -1.23
CA ILE A 11 0.08 12.10 -0.88
C ILE A 11 -0.20 10.60 -1.07
N ALA A 12 0.21 10.01 -2.19
CA ALA A 12 0.03 8.58 -2.44
C ALA A 12 0.74 7.71 -1.37
N VAL A 13 1.98 8.05 -1.03
CA VAL A 13 2.75 7.35 0.02
C VAL A 13 2.07 7.46 1.38
N VAL A 14 1.55 8.64 1.75
CA VAL A 14 0.85 8.84 3.03
C VAL A 14 -0.43 8.01 3.10
N ILE A 15 -1.26 8.04 2.05
CA ILE A 15 -2.51 7.26 1.99
C ILE A 15 -2.20 5.77 2.10
N ILE A 16 -1.21 5.30 1.35
CA ILE A 16 -0.77 3.90 1.38
C ILE A 16 -0.22 3.52 2.76
N GLY A 17 0.58 4.41 3.38
CA GLY A 17 1.09 4.21 4.73
C GLY A 17 -0.04 4.05 5.76
N ILE A 18 -1.09 4.87 5.69
CA ILE A 18 -2.27 4.77 6.56
C ILE A 18 -3.01 3.44 6.30
N MET A 19 -3.17 3.05 5.04
CA MET A 19 -3.84 1.80 4.68
C MET A 19 -3.06 0.58 5.19
N VAL A 20 -1.75 0.51 4.95
CA VAL A 20 -0.89 -0.57 5.46
C VAL A 20 -0.87 -0.58 6.99
N GLY A 21 -0.76 0.58 7.62
CA GLY A 21 -0.78 0.72 9.08
C GLY A 21 -2.09 0.22 9.71
N SER A 22 -3.24 0.53 9.10
CA SER A 22 -4.54 0.05 9.58
C SER A 22 -4.72 -1.46 9.42
N VAL A 23 -4.26 -2.04 8.30
CA VAL A 23 -4.24 -3.50 8.09
C VAL A 23 -3.35 -4.20 9.13
N LEU A 24 -2.18 -3.65 9.43
CA LEU A 24 -1.28 -4.21 10.45
C LEU A 24 -1.88 -4.13 11.86
N LEU A 25 -2.52 -3.01 12.21
CA LEU A 25 -3.22 -2.87 13.49
C LEU A 25 -4.34 -3.91 13.63
N TYR A 26 -5.13 -4.10 12.56
CA TYR A 26 -6.17 -5.13 12.53
C TYR A 26 -5.58 -6.53 12.70
N PHE A 27 -4.49 -6.84 12.00
CA PHE A 27 -3.80 -8.13 12.11
C PHE A 27 -3.27 -8.39 13.52
N ILE A 28 -2.63 -7.40 14.15
CA ILE A 28 -2.13 -7.53 15.53
C ILE A 28 -3.29 -7.75 16.51
N GLY A 29 -4.37 -6.97 16.38
CA GLY A 29 -5.58 -7.15 17.18
C GLY A 29 -6.21 -8.53 17.01
N PHE A 30 -6.21 -9.07 15.79
CA PHE A 30 -6.70 -10.41 15.50
C PHE A 30 -5.78 -11.52 16.05
N ALA A 31 -4.46 -11.35 15.96
CA ALA A 31 -3.48 -12.35 16.36
C ALA A 31 -3.49 -12.65 17.88
N ILE A 32 -3.87 -11.67 18.70
CA ILE A 32 -3.93 -11.81 20.16
C ILE A 32 -5.26 -12.39 20.67
N ILE A 33 -6.26 -12.60 19.81
CA ILE A 33 -7.56 -13.15 20.22
C ILE A 33 -7.38 -14.63 20.64
N PRO A 34 -7.67 -14.98 21.91
CA PRO A 34 -7.59 -16.35 22.38
C PRO A 34 -8.68 -17.21 21.71
N GLY A 35 -8.37 -18.48 21.46
CA GLY A 35 -9.31 -19.44 20.87
C GLY A 35 -9.34 -19.48 19.34
N ILE A 36 -8.59 -18.62 18.65
CA ILE A 36 -8.46 -18.70 17.18
C ILE A 36 -7.41 -19.76 16.79
N PRO A 37 -7.77 -20.77 15.98
CA PRO A 37 -6.84 -21.77 15.47
C PRO A 37 -5.66 -21.17 14.70
N LEU A 38 -4.47 -21.77 14.85
CA LEU A 38 -3.25 -21.32 14.18
C LEU A 38 -3.40 -21.25 12.65
N GLY A 39 -4.08 -22.22 12.04
CA GLY A 39 -4.32 -22.24 10.59
C GLY A 39 -5.08 -21.01 10.09
N ILE A 40 -6.11 -20.58 10.82
CA ILE A 40 -6.88 -19.37 10.48
C ILE A 40 -5.98 -18.13 10.57
N ARG A 41 -5.13 -18.05 11.60
CA ARG A 41 -4.18 -16.94 11.74
C ARG A 41 -3.20 -16.85 10.58
N ILE A 42 -2.69 -17.99 10.10
CA ILE A 42 -1.78 -18.04 8.95
C ILE A 42 -2.48 -17.58 7.68
N VAL A 43 -3.71 -18.05 7.43
CA VAL A 43 -4.49 -17.65 6.25
C VAL A 43 -4.74 -16.13 6.25
N VAL A 44 -5.15 -15.57 7.39
CA VAL A 44 -5.36 -14.12 7.52
C VAL A 44 -4.05 -13.35 7.33
N ALA A 45 -2.93 -13.84 7.88
CA ALA A 45 -1.61 -13.23 7.68
C ALA A 45 -1.20 -13.19 6.21
N LEU A 46 -1.44 -14.27 5.46
CA LEU A 46 -1.14 -14.36 4.03
C LEU A 46 -2.00 -13.39 3.21
N ILE A 47 -3.28 -13.23 3.55
CA ILE A 47 -4.17 -12.25 2.92
C ILE A 47 -3.64 -10.83 3.15
N CYS A 48 -3.31 -10.48 4.40
CA CYS A 48 -2.73 -9.16 4.72
C CYS A 48 -1.42 -8.92 3.96
N ALA A 49 -0.53 -9.92 3.92
CA ALA A 49 0.73 -9.83 3.19
C ALA A 49 0.51 -9.63 1.68
N GLY A 50 -0.46 -10.32 1.08
CA GLY A 50 -0.84 -10.14 -0.33
C GLY A 50 -1.35 -8.73 -0.64
N ILE A 51 -2.17 -8.16 0.24
CA ILE A 51 -2.65 -6.77 0.11
C ILE A 51 -1.48 -5.79 0.17
N ILE A 52 -0.60 -5.93 1.18
CA ILE A 52 0.58 -5.06 1.32
C ILE A 52 1.47 -5.16 0.07
N TYR A 53 1.72 -6.37 -0.42
CA TYR A 53 2.50 -6.58 -1.63
C TYR A 53 1.88 -5.88 -2.86
N GLY A 54 0.58 -6.07 -3.10
CA GLY A 54 -0.11 -5.44 -4.23
C GLY A 54 -0.06 -3.91 -4.16
N VAL A 55 -0.27 -3.34 -2.99
CA VAL A 55 -0.21 -1.88 -2.80
C VAL A 55 1.20 -1.34 -3.02
N LEU A 56 2.24 -2.02 -2.52
CA LEU A 56 3.63 -1.64 -2.77
C LEU A 56 4.00 -1.75 -4.25
N HIS A 57 3.51 -2.77 -4.95
CA HIS A 57 3.73 -2.95 -6.38
C HIS A 57 3.19 -1.75 -7.18
N ILE A 58 1.94 -1.36 -6.92
CA ILE A 58 1.30 -0.20 -7.57
C ILE A 58 2.09 1.09 -7.29
N LEU A 59 2.59 1.27 -6.07
CA LEU A 59 3.38 2.43 -5.69
C LEU A 59 4.70 2.50 -6.47
N VAL A 60 5.37 1.35 -6.61
CA VAL A 60 6.62 1.24 -7.38
C VAL A 60 6.37 1.47 -8.87
N GLU A 61 5.29 0.94 -9.43
CA GLU A 61 4.89 1.21 -10.82
C GLU A 61 4.62 2.69 -11.03
N ARG A 62 3.83 3.33 -10.16
CA ARG A 62 3.58 4.77 -10.21
C ARG A 62 4.84 5.61 -10.15
N ILE A 63 5.77 5.30 -9.24
CA ILE A 63 7.04 6.03 -9.17
C ILE A 63 7.84 5.83 -10.46
N ARG A 64 7.84 4.61 -11.03
CA ARG A 64 8.52 4.32 -12.29
C ARG A 64 7.91 5.05 -13.47
N GLU A 65 6.58 5.09 -13.59
CA GLU A 65 5.85 5.85 -14.64
C GLU A 65 6.19 7.35 -14.58
N ILE A 66 6.14 7.94 -13.38
CA ILE A 66 6.50 9.34 -13.17
C ILE A 66 7.97 9.61 -13.50
N GLN A 67 8.88 8.71 -13.14
CA GLN A 67 10.31 8.85 -13.45
C GLN A 67 10.62 8.68 -14.94
N LYS A 68 9.90 7.80 -15.64
CA LYS A 68 10.03 7.60 -17.09
C LYS A 68 9.46 8.76 -17.90
N GLY A 69 8.70 9.65 -17.28
CA GLY A 69 8.02 10.74 -17.97
C GLY A 69 6.81 10.27 -18.80
N GLU A 70 6.31 9.06 -18.54
CA GLU A 70 5.09 8.52 -19.17
C GLU A 70 3.81 9.17 -18.59
N ASP A 71 3.90 9.80 -17.41
CA ASP A 71 2.86 10.65 -16.78
C ASP A 71 3.12 12.16 -17.01
N ASP A 72 3.20 12.58 -18.28
CA ASP A 72 2.90 13.97 -18.68
C ASP A 72 1.50 14.10 -19.33
N ASP A 73 0.79 12.99 -19.50
CA ASP A 73 -0.53 12.95 -20.17
C ASP A 73 -1.73 13.18 -19.25
N LEU A 74 -1.57 13.20 -17.92
CA LEU A 74 -2.65 13.58 -16.99
C LEU A 74 -2.96 15.09 -16.98
N SER A 75 -2.18 15.90 -17.71
CA SER A 75 -2.46 17.32 -17.94
C SER A 75 -3.54 17.56 -19.01
N ASN A 76 -4.03 16.50 -19.66
CA ASN A 76 -4.93 16.55 -20.81
C ASN A 76 -6.39 16.11 -20.50
N TYR A 77 -6.78 16.07 -19.23
CA TYR A 77 -8.16 15.85 -18.80
C TYR A 77 -8.61 16.86 -17.74
#